data_AF-A0A6I4WJM8-F1
#
_entry.id   AF-A0A6I4WJM8-F1
#
_cell.length_a   1.000
_cell.length_b   1.000
_cell.length_c   1.000
_cell.angle_alpha   90.00
_cell.angle_beta   90.00
_cell.angle_gamma   90.00
#
_symmetry.space_group_name_H-M   'P 1'
#
loop_
_entity.id
_entity.type
_entity.pdbx_description
1 polymer ?
#
loop_
_entity_poly.entity_id
_entity_poly.type
_entity_poly.pdbx_seq_one_letter_code
_entity_poly.pdbx_strand_id
1 'polypeptide(L)'
;MKRAGREIIEACRTSFGPAPRPLPGDLRARAPLWLRSRPRDELWRVVRDHDALLTHGTVVWGSVVQAHRALLRPGRGDRPAVVVYSPDPAFDDMPDELQDIASALFAVKGTAPGDPGLAAFATVLADERRRVARLAVPRGLVGSLPAFATSLLVRRRHLPGGYLGAGTFPLVVRPERPGALVLPGRFWPDRLLGLWRSAARSG
;
A
#
# COMPACT_ATOMS: atom_id res chain seq x y z
N MET A 1 4.98 -18.42 12.19
CA MET A 1 4.89 -17.36 11.16
C MET A 1 5.03 -15.94 11.72
N LYS A 2 4.47 -15.60 12.90
CA LYS A 2 4.54 -14.23 13.50
C LYS A 2 5.94 -13.57 13.52
N ARG A 3 6.98 -14.27 13.99
CA ARG A 3 8.37 -13.73 14.09
C ARG A 3 8.98 -13.29 12.75
N ALA A 4 8.57 -13.90 11.63
CA ALA A 4 9.15 -13.60 10.33
C ALA A 4 8.71 -12.24 9.77
N GLY A 5 7.50 -11.79 10.10
CA GLY A 5 6.97 -10.49 9.64
C GLY A 5 7.77 -9.32 10.19
N ARG A 6 8.04 -9.33 11.50
CA ARG A 6 8.80 -8.30 12.21
C ARG A 6 10.24 -8.21 11.72
N GLU A 7 10.92 -9.35 11.63
CA GLU A 7 12.30 -9.41 11.12
C GLU A 7 12.41 -8.81 9.72
N ILE A 8 11.44 -9.09 8.84
CA ILE A 8 11.43 -8.57 7.46
C ILE A 8 11.20 -7.05 7.44
N ILE A 9 10.22 -6.54 8.20
CA ILE A 9 9.91 -5.11 8.19
C ILE A 9 11.01 -4.28 8.86
N GLU A 10 11.65 -4.82 9.89
CA GLU A 10 12.82 -4.22 10.53
C GLU A 10 14.01 -4.18 9.56
N ALA A 11 14.28 -5.26 8.82
CA ALA A 11 15.30 -5.25 7.78
C ALA A 11 15.00 -4.22 6.67
N CYS A 12 13.73 -4.04 6.29
CA CYS A 12 13.31 -2.98 5.37
C CYS A 12 13.61 -1.59 5.95
N ARG A 13 13.29 -1.35 7.23
CA ARG A 13 13.56 -0.07 7.92
C ARG A 13 15.06 0.22 7.97
N THR A 14 15.88 -0.78 8.32
CA THR A 14 17.34 -0.67 8.36
C THR A 14 17.89 -0.35 6.97
N SER A 15 17.47 -1.06 5.92
CA SER A 15 17.89 -0.80 4.54
C SER A 15 17.46 0.58 4.03
N PHE A 16 16.25 1.02 4.42
CA PHE A 16 15.72 2.32 4.02
C PHE A 16 16.37 3.48 4.79
N GLY A 17 16.89 3.24 6.00
CA GLY A 17 17.60 4.20 6.86
C GLY A 17 16.69 5.04 7.77
N PRO A 18 17.27 5.87 8.66
CA PRO A 18 16.51 6.81 9.48
C PRO A 18 16.00 8.01 8.66
N ALA A 19 14.91 8.63 9.09
CA ALA A 19 14.44 9.92 8.56
C ALA A 19 15.08 11.10 9.33
N PRO A 20 15.32 12.26 8.68
CA PRO A 20 15.20 12.52 7.25
C PRO A 20 16.33 11.87 6.45
N ARG A 21 16.02 11.42 5.22
CA ARG A 21 17.00 10.79 4.32
C ARG A 21 17.14 11.52 2.99
N PRO A 22 18.32 11.52 2.36
CA PRO A 22 18.49 12.16 1.05
C PRO A 22 17.59 11.49 0.01
N LEU A 23 16.93 12.29 -0.82
CA LEU A 23 16.05 11.79 -1.88
C LEU A 23 16.87 11.40 -3.12
N PRO A 24 16.95 10.11 -3.46
CA PRO A 24 17.68 9.67 -4.64
C PRO A 24 16.94 10.12 -5.89
N GLY A 25 17.66 10.72 -6.85
CA GLY A 25 17.05 11.33 -8.05
C GLY A 25 16.24 10.32 -8.88
N ASP A 26 16.68 9.06 -8.92
CA ASP A 26 16.01 7.97 -9.63
C ASP A 26 14.65 7.63 -9.01
N LEU A 27 14.44 7.92 -7.72
CA LEU A 27 13.17 7.73 -7.04
C LEU A 27 12.22 8.92 -7.14
N ARG A 28 12.56 10.04 -7.79
CA ARG A 28 11.60 11.16 -7.93
C ARG A 28 10.39 10.79 -8.78
N ALA A 29 9.18 11.13 -8.32
CA ALA A 29 7.96 10.83 -9.07
C ALA A 29 7.78 11.71 -10.29
N ARG A 30 7.26 11.10 -11.36
CA ARG A 30 6.63 11.79 -12.46
C ARG A 30 5.21 11.26 -12.58
N ALA A 31 4.22 12.15 -12.64
CA ALA A 31 2.84 11.74 -12.85
C ALA A 31 2.70 11.02 -14.21
N PRO A 32 2.03 9.85 -14.27
CA PRO A 32 1.78 9.15 -15.53
C PRO A 32 0.81 9.95 -16.40
N LEU A 33 0.86 9.73 -17.72
CA LEU A 33 0.07 10.49 -18.71
C LEU A 33 -1.43 10.49 -18.41
N TRP A 34 -1.99 9.36 -18.01
CA TRP A 34 -3.41 9.26 -17.68
C TRP A 34 -3.79 10.15 -16.47
N LEU A 35 -2.89 10.33 -15.50
CA LEU A 35 -3.13 11.21 -14.35
C LEU A 35 -3.01 12.69 -14.77
N ARG A 36 -2.10 12.99 -15.70
CA ARG A 36 -1.98 14.33 -16.31
C ARG A 36 -3.24 14.75 -17.06
N SER A 37 -3.90 13.82 -17.75
CA SER A 37 -5.20 14.06 -18.38
C SER A 37 -6.36 14.24 -17.38
N ARG A 38 -6.11 14.10 -16.08
CA ARG A 38 -7.09 14.20 -14.99
C ARG A 38 -6.57 15.08 -13.85
N PRO A 39 -6.48 16.41 -14.06
CA PRO A 39 -5.90 17.32 -13.07
C PRO A 39 -6.66 17.37 -11.73
N ARG A 40 -7.92 16.91 -11.70
CA ARG A 40 -8.76 16.85 -10.49
C ARG A 40 -8.72 15.51 -9.76
N ASP A 41 -7.98 14.51 -10.23
CA ASP A 41 -7.86 13.21 -9.54
C ASP A 41 -7.06 13.37 -8.25
N GLU A 42 -7.58 12.83 -7.14
CA GLU A 42 -6.98 13.01 -5.81
C GLU A 42 -5.59 12.34 -5.67
N LEU A 43 -5.21 11.46 -6.60
CA LEU A 43 -3.86 10.86 -6.63
C LEU A 43 -2.74 11.88 -6.87
N TRP A 44 -3.07 13.09 -7.33
CA TRP A 44 -2.10 14.19 -7.34
C TRP A 44 -1.56 14.52 -5.95
N ARG A 45 -2.30 14.23 -4.87
CA ARG A 45 -1.78 14.32 -3.50
C ARG A 45 -0.60 13.37 -3.31
N VAL A 46 -0.74 12.11 -3.72
CA VAL A 46 0.34 11.09 -3.61
C VAL A 46 1.57 11.50 -4.41
N VAL A 47 1.39 12.08 -5.61
CA VAL A 47 2.52 12.57 -6.42
C VAL A 47 3.23 13.76 -5.76
N ARG A 48 2.48 14.69 -5.17
CA ARG A 48 3.05 15.86 -4.47
C ARG A 48 3.78 15.48 -3.18
N ASP A 49 3.20 14.55 -2.42
CA ASP A 49 3.77 14.09 -1.15
C ASP A 49 4.87 13.03 -1.34
N HIS A 50 5.12 12.59 -2.56
CA HIS A 50 6.06 11.52 -2.90
C HIS A 50 7.47 11.76 -2.31
N ASP A 51 8.01 12.96 -2.52
CA ASP A 51 9.34 13.32 -2.04
C ASP A 51 9.36 13.36 -0.50
N ALA A 52 8.31 13.91 0.12
CA ALA A 52 8.19 13.95 1.58
C ALA A 52 8.03 12.55 2.21
N LEU A 53 7.32 11.64 1.54
CA LEU A 53 7.19 10.23 1.96
C LEU A 53 8.56 9.55 1.91
N LEU A 54 9.32 9.73 0.84
CA LEU A 54 10.65 9.14 0.74
C LEU A 54 11.66 9.74 1.73
N THR A 55 11.58 11.04 1.99
CA THR A 55 12.50 11.72 2.92
C THR A 55 12.15 11.40 4.38
N HIS A 56 10.88 11.50 4.76
CA HIS A 56 10.43 11.53 6.16
C HIS A 56 9.51 10.37 6.58
N GLY A 57 9.08 9.52 5.66
CA GLY A 57 8.14 8.45 5.97
C GLY A 57 8.78 7.32 6.79
N THR A 58 7.92 6.53 7.42
CA THR A 58 8.27 5.29 8.13
C THR A 58 7.77 4.08 7.33
N VAL A 59 8.46 2.94 7.50
CA VAL A 59 8.10 1.69 6.82
C VAL A 59 7.14 0.89 7.68
N VAL A 60 6.02 0.48 7.06
CA VAL A 60 4.97 -0.34 7.69
C VAL A 60 4.54 -1.44 6.73
N TRP A 61 3.86 -2.47 7.24
CA TRP A 61 3.16 -3.41 6.37
C TRP A 61 1.89 -2.79 5.78
N GLY A 62 1.58 -3.16 4.54
CA GLY A 62 0.28 -2.94 3.96
C GLY A 62 -0.15 -4.09 3.06
N SER A 63 -1.45 -4.22 2.86
CA SER A 63 -2.06 -5.23 2.00
C SER A 63 -3.03 -4.61 1.00
N VAL A 64 -3.07 -5.13 -0.22
CA VAL A 64 -3.93 -4.67 -1.31
C VAL A 64 -5.37 -5.08 -1.04
N VAL A 65 -6.24 -4.08 -0.91
CA VAL A 65 -7.70 -4.27 -0.89
C VAL A 65 -8.22 -4.42 -2.31
N GLN A 66 -7.79 -3.52 -3.21
CA GLN A 66 -8.20 -3.52 -4.60
C GLN A 66 -7.10 -2.92 -5.46
N ALA A 67 -6.75 -3.57 -6.56
CA ALA A 67 -5.79 -3.04 -7.51
C ALA A 67 -6.39 -2.96 -8.91
N HIS A 68 -5.96 -1.95 -9.67
CA HIS A 68 -6.26 -1.90 -11.09
C HIS A 68 -5.69 -3.15 -11.78
N ARG A 69 -6.52 -3.92 -12.52
CA ARG A 69 -6.15 -5.24 -13.11
C ARG A 69 -4.84 -5.27 -13.89
N ALA A 70 -4.50 -4.17 -14.57
CA ALA A 70 -3.23 -4.05 -15.27
C ALA A 70 -2.00 -4.29 -14.38
N LEU A 71 -2.07 -4.01 -13.06
CA LEU A 71 -0.98 -4.23 -12.12
C LEU A 71 -0.70 -5.71 -11.84
N LEU A 72 -1.63 -6.61 -12.14
CA LEU A 72 -1.52 -8.05 -11.85
C LEU A 72 -0.72 -8.82 -12.91
N ARG A 73 -0.17 -8.13 -13.91
CA ARG A 73 0.63 -8.72 -14.98
C ARG A 73 1.78 -7.81 -15.39
N PRO A 74 2.85 -8.38 -16.01
CA PRO A 74 3.89 -7.58 -16.62
C PRO A 74 3.30 -6.53 -17.56
N GLY A 75 3.90 -5.33 -17.55
CA GLY A 75 3.38 -4.23 -18.35
C GLY A 75 4.06 -2.91 -18.03
N ARG A 76 3.62 -1.87 -18.73
CA ARG A 76 4.13 -0.50 -18.56
C ARG A 76 3.10 0.37 -17.84
N GLY A 77 3.59 1.43 -17.22
CA GLY A 77 2.77 2.48 -16.65
C GLY A 77 2.26 2.17 -15.24
N ASP A 78 2.34 3.20 -14.40
CA ASP A 78 1.88 3.18 -13.03
C ASP A 78 0.36 3.26 -12.97
N ARG A 79 -0.25 2.62 -11.97
CA ARG A 79 -1.70 2.50 -11.84
C ARG A 79 -2.11 2.59 -10.37
N PRO A 80 -3.37 2.97 -10.09
CA PRO A 80 -3.83 3.05 -8.72
C PRO A 80 -4.09 1.68 -8.10
N ALA A 81 -3.93 1.63 -6.78
CA ALA A 81 -4.47 0.59 -5.92
C ALA A 81 -5.00 1.22 -4.62
N VAL A 82 -5.90 0.52 -3.94
CA VAL A 82 -6.30 0.76 -2.55
C VAL A 82 -5.60 -0.28 -1.70
N VAL A 83 -4.92 0.18 -0.65
CA VAL A 83 -4.27 -0.68 0.33
C VAL A 83 -4.81 -0.37 1.73
N VAL A 84 -4.79 -1.37 2.60
CA VAL A 84 -4.91 -1.22 4.04
C VAL A 84 -3.52 -1.29 4.67
N TYR A 85 -3.29 -0.52 5.73
CA TYR A 85 -2.04 -0.50 6.48
C TYR A 85 -2.29 -0.06 7.92
N SER A 86 -1.31 -0.29 8.79
CA SER A 86 -1.31 0.27 10.14
C SER A 86 0.06 0.88 10.46
N PRO A 87 0.10 2.06 11.11
CA PRO A 87 1.33 2.59 11.69
C PRO A 87 1.66 1.96 13.06
N ASP A 88 0.78 1.13 13.62
CA ASP A 88 0.96 0.52 14.93
C ASP A 88 1.99 -0.64 14.87
N PRO A 89 3.04 -0.64 15.71
CA PRO A 89 4.05 -1.69 15.72
C PRO A 89 3.53 -3.10 16.03
N ALA A 90 2.30 -3.24 16.57
CA ALA A 90 1.68 -4.55 16.74
C ALA A 90 1.51 -5.27 15.38
N PHE A 91 1.25 -4.52 14.30
CA PHE A 91 1.10 -5.08 12.96
C PHE A 91 2.41 -5.53 12.31
N ASP A 92 3.56 -5.24 12.92
CA ASP A 92 4.85 -5.75 12.43
C ASP A 92 4.90 -7.29 12.48
N ASP A 93 4.24 -7.90 13.48
CA ASP A 93 4.15 -9.35 13.66
C ASP A 93 2.92 -9.99 12.95
N MET A 94 2.05 -9.17 12.35
CA MET A 94 0.71 -9.56 11.90
C MET A 94 0.43 -9.18 10.42
N PRO A 95 1.35 -9.42 9.46
CA PRO A 95 1.11 -9.09 8.05
C PRO A 95 -0.03 -9.91 7.43
N ASP A 96 -0.28 -11.13 7.92
CA ASP A 96 -1.38 -11.99 7.47
C ASP A 96 -2.74 -11.43 7.91
N GLU A 97 -2.83 -10.84 9.11
CA GLU A 97 -4.07 -10.21 9.56
C GLU A 97 -4.43 -8.96 8.73
N LEU A 98 -3.44 -8.21 8.26
CA LEU A 98 -3.70 -7.13 7.28
C LEU A 98 -4.25 -7.69 5.96
N GLN A 99 -3.81 -8.87 5.54
CA GLN A 99 -4.31 -9.54 4.33
C GLN A 99 -5.75 -10.01 4.53
N ASP A 100 -6.10 -10.52 5.70
CA ASP A 100 -7.47 -10.92 6.05
C ASP A 100 -8.39 -9.69 6.11
N ILE A 101 -7.94 -8.60 6.72
CA ILE A 101 -8.66 -7.31 6.74
C ILE A 101 -8.87 -6.81 5.30
N ALA A 102 -7.83 -6.83 4.46
CA ALA A 102 -7.96 -6.42 3.06
C ALA A 102 -9.02 -7.25 2.30
N SER A 103 -9.03 -8.56 2.54
CA SER A 103 -9.98 -9.48 1.91
C SER A 103 -11.42 -9.21 2.38
N ALA A 104 -11.62 -8.97 3.68
CA ALA A 104 -12.92 -8.59 4.24
C ALA A 104 -13.44 -7.26 3.68
N LEU A 105 -12.55 -6.25 3.55
CA LEU A 105 -12.90 -4.97 2.93
C LEU A 105 -13.24 -5.11 1.44
N PHE A 106 -12.54 -5.96 0.71
CA PHE A 106 -12.87 -6.23 -0.69
C PHE A 106 -14.23 -6.93 -0.82
N ALA A 107 -14.57 -7.85 0.08
CA ALA A 107 -15.81 -8.63 0.04
C ALA A 107 -17.07 -7.76 0.19
N VAL A 108 -16.99 -6.58 0.81
CA VAL A 108 -18.12 -5.64 0.90
C VAL A 108 -18.33 -4.79 -0.36
N LYS A 109 -17.45 -4.89 -1.36
CA LYS A 109 -17.59 -4.14 -2.61
C LYS A 109 -18.91 -4.49 -3.30
N GLY A 110 -19.75 -3.48 -3.54
CA GLY A 110 -21.04 -3.64 -4.21
C GLY A 110 -22.13 -4.27 -3.36
N THR A 111 -21.92 -4.43 -2.04
CA THR A 111 -22.95 -4.86 -1.08
C THR A 111 -23.50 -3.68 -0.29
N ALA A 112 -24.50 -3.92 0.58
CA ALA A 112 -25.11 -2.91 1.45
C ALA A 112 -24.99 -3.33 2.94
N PRO A 113 -23.80 -3.26 3.54
CA PRO A 113 -23.60 -3.66 4.93
C PRO A 113 -24.29 -2.68 5.89
N GLY A 114 -24.83 -3.20 6.99
CA GLY A 114 -25.46 -2.37 8.04
C GLY A 114 -24.47 -1.58 8.90
N ASP A 115 -23.20 -2.02 8.97
CA ASP A 115 -22.13 -1.27 9.63
C ASP A 115 -21.76 -0.03 8.81
N PRO A 116 -21.86 1.19 9.37
CA PRO A 116 -21.58 2.43 8.63
C PRO A 116 -20.14 2.53 8.11
N GLY A 117 -19.19 1.94 8.85
CA GLY A 117 -17.79 1.90 8.43
C GLY A 117 -17.61 1.06 7.18
N LEU A 118 -18.15 -0.16 7.16
CA LEU A 118 -18.15 -1.03 5.99
C LEU A 118 -18.95 -0.43 4.82
N ALA A 119 -20.03 0.30 5.08
CA ALA A 119 -20.82 0.95 4.03
C ALA A 119 -20.00 2.02 3.28
N ALA A 120 -19.12 2.74 3.97
CA ALA A 120 -18.18 3.66 3.34
C ALA A 120 -17.22 2.93 2.39
N PHE A 121 -16.70 1.76 2.80
CA PHE A 121 -15.86 0.92 1.95
C PHE A 121 -16.62 0.35 0.75
N ALA A 122 -17.82 -0.20 0.96
CA ALA A 122 -18.68 -0.71 -0.10
C ALA A 122 -18.91 0.33 -1.20
N THR A 123 -19.18 1.58 -0.80
CA THR A 123 -19.39 2.71 -1.70
C THR A 123 -18.13 3.11 -2.46
N VAL A 124 -16.99 3.24 -1.76
CA VAL A 124 -15.76 3.73 -2.41
C VAL A 124 -15.13 2.66 -3.31
N LEU A 125 -15.20 1.39 -2.93
CA LEU A 125 -14.63 0.29 -3.73
C LEU A 125 -15.49 -0.08 -4.95
N ALA A 126 -16.79 0.25 -4.94
CA ALA A 126 -17.68 0.05 -6.09
C ALA A 126 -17.28 0.89 -7.31
N ASP A 127 -16.73 2.08 -7.10
CA ASP A 127 -16.24 2.96 -8.17
C ASP A 127 -14.70 3.02 -8.17
N GLU A 128 -14.07 2.32 -9.12
CA GLU A 128 -12.61 2.31 -9.32
C GLU A 128 -11.99 3.69 -9.58
N ARG A 129 -12.80 4.73 -9.83
CA ARG A 129 -12.35 6.11 -9.98
C ARG A 129 -12.32 6.88 -8.68
N ARG A 130 -13.05 6.45 -7.64
CA ARG A 130 -12.96 7.06 -6.32
C ARG A 130 -11.61 6.76 -5.70
N ARG A 131 -11.18 7.66 -4.82
CA ARG A 131 -9.95 7.53 -4.06
C ARG A 131 -10.28 7.53 -2.58
N VAL A 132 -9.46 6.81 -1.84
CA VAL A 132 -9.51 6.75 -0.38
C VAL A 132 -8.28 7.49 0.13
N ALA A 133 -8.45 8.30 1.18
CA ALA A 133 -7.33 8.96 1.83
C ALA A 133 -7.44 8.75 3.34
N ARG A 134 -6.66 7.79 3.87
CA ARG A 134 -6.59 7.47 5.31
C ARG A 134 -7.98 7.23 5.94
N LEU A 135 -8.83 6.47 5.26
CA LEU A 135 -10.14 6.05 5.79
C LEU A 135 -9.92 5.01 6.89
N ALA A 136 -10.48 5.24 8.07
CA ALA A 136 -10.34 4.31 9.19
C ALA A 136 -11.00 2.97 8.88
N VAL A 137 -10.29 1.88 9.17
CA VAL A 137 -10.86 0.53 9.12
C VAL A 137 -11.83 0.36 10.31
N PRO A 138 -13.01 -0.25 10.11
CA PRO A 138 -13.98 -0.43 11.19
C PRO A 138 -13.40 -1.27 12.33
N ARG A 139 -13.73 -0.90 13.58
CA ARG A 139 -13.26 -1.61 14.78
C ARG A 139 -13.66 -3.09 14.80
N GLY A 140 -14.75 -3.46 14.14
CA GLY A 140 -15.14 -4.87 13.99
C GLY A 140 -14.13 -5.72 13.22
N LEU A 141 -13.25 -5.11 12.41
CA LEU A 141 -12.20 -5.81 11.66
C LEU A 141 -10.81 -5.69 12.30
N VAL A 142 -10.51 -4.58 12.98
CA VAL A 142 -9.17 -4.26 13.49
C VAL A 142 -9.06 -4.27 15.02
N GLY A 143 -10.19 -4.46 15.72
CA GLY A 143 -10.26 -4.37 17.18
C GLY A 143 -9.98 -2.95 17.69
N SER A 144 -9.06 -2.83 18.63
CA SER A 144 -8.63 -1.56 19.23
C SER A 144 -7.47 -0.89 18.50
N LEU A 145 -6.79 -1.60 17.60
CA LEU A 145 -5.60 -1.09 16.91
C LEU A 145 -6.00 -0.17 15.74
N PRO A 146 -5.23 0.90 15.46
CA PRO A 146 -5.53 1.77 14.34
C PRO A 146 -5.10 1.11 13.02
N ALA A 147 -6.01 0.97 12.06
CA ALA A 147 -5.66 0.68 10.66
C ALA A 147 -6.41 1.63 9.72
N PHE A 148 -5.82 1.88 8.56
CA PHE A 148 -6.32 2.81 7.57
C PHE A 148 -6.23 2.23 6.19
N ALA A 149 -7.20 2.57 5.35
CA ALA A 149 -7.12 2.37 3.92
C ALA A 149 -6.75 3.66 3.19
N THR A 150 -5.93 3.55 2.16
CA THR A 150 -5.61 4.68 1.27
C THR A 150 -5.41 4.21 -0.16
N SER A 151 -5.74 5.08 -1.10
CA SER A 151 -5.31 4.95 -2.48
C SER A 151 -3.85 5.37 -2.59
N LEU A 152 -3.09 4.62 -3.39
CA LEU A 152 -1.73 4.97 -3.77
C LEU A 152 -1.51 4.76 -5.26
N LEU A 153 -0.49 5.44 -5.80
CA LEU A 153 -0.01 5.21 -7.15
C LEU A 153 1.06 4.12 -7.09
N VAL A 154 0.72 2.92 -7.55
CA VAL A 154 1.66 1.80 -7.60
C VAL A 154 2.66 2.09 -8.71
N ARG A 155 3.89 2.45 -8.31
CA ARG A 155 4.99 2.63 -9.25
C ARG A 155 5.59 1.29 -9.58
N ARG A 156 5.45 0.84 -10.83
CA ARG A 156 5.91 -0.51 -11.21
C ARG A 156 7.40 -0.71 -10.93
N ARG A 157 8.21 0.32 -11.12
CA ARG A 157 9.65 0.31 -10.80
C ARG A 157 9.98 0.06 -9.32
N HIS A 158 9.01 0.16 -8.41
CA HIS A 158 9.20 -0.20 -7.01
C HIS A 158 8.94 -1.67 -6.72
N LEU A 159 8.23 -2.35 -7.61
CA LEU A 159 7.88 -3.75 -7.43
C LEU A 159 8.96 -4.63 -8.07
N PRO A 160 9.46 -5.66 -7.37
CA PRO A 160 10.26 -6.70 -8.00
C PRO A 160 9.46 -7.32 -9.16
N GLY A 161 10.06 -7.34 -10.36
CA GLY A 161 9.41 -7.83 -11.58
C GLY A 161 8.43 -6.84 -12.25
N GLY A 162 8.12 -5.69 -11.63
CA GLY A 162 7.32 -4.64 -12.25
C GLY A 162 5.80 -4.85 -12.23
N TYR A 163 5.29 -5.79 -11.44
CA TYR A 163 3.87 -6.08 -11.26
C TYR A 163 3.60 -6.59 -9.84
N LEU A 164 2.33 -6.59 -9.41
CA LEU A 164 1.90 -7.10 -8.12
C LEU A 164 1.85 -8.63 -8.16
N GLY A 165 2.89 -9.28 -7.60
CA GLY A 165 2.97 -10.74 -7.46
C GLY A 165 2.46 -11.26 -6.11
N ALA A 166 2.26 -10.36 -5.13
CA ALA A 166 1.65 -10.67 -3.85
C ALA A 166 0.80 -9.49 -3.34
N GLY A 167 -0.12 -9.78 -2.42
CA GLY A 167 -1.03 -8.79 -1.83
C GLY A 167 -0.42 -7.94 -0.72
N THR A 168 0.54 -8.48 0.03
CA THR A 168 1.15 -7.81 1.19
C THR A 168 2.60 -7.41 0.93
N PHE A 169 2.94 -6.15 1.20
CA PHE A 169 4.28 -5.59 0.97
C PHE A 169 4.55 -4.36 1.85
N PRO A 170 5.83 -4.00 2.05
CA PRO A 170 6.19 -2.81 2.80
C PRO A 170 5.75 -1.52 2.08
N LEU A 171 5.15 -0.64 2.86
CA LEU A 171 4.75 0.70 2.47
C LEU A 171 5.61 1.73 3.22
N VAL A 172 5.79 2.89 2.61
CA VAL A 172 6.28 4.11 3.26
C VAL A 172 5.09 5.02 3.49
N VAL A 173 4.86 5.39 4.75
CA VAL A 173 3.73 6.21 5.19
C VAL A 173 4.18 7.33 6.11
N ARG A 174 3.33 8.33 6.30
CA ARG A 174 3.49 9.34 7.36
C ARG A 174 2.25 9.30 8.26
N PRO A 175 2.36 8.97 9.55
CA PRO A 175 1.18 8.81 10.41
C PRO A 175 0.26 10.03 10.44
N GLU A 176 0.84 11.23 10.28
CA GLU A 176 0.17 12.53 10.40
C GLU A 176 -0.42 13.04 9.07
N ARG A 177 -0.14 12.38 7.93
CA ARG A 177 -0.60 12.84 6.62
C ARG A 177 -1.15 11.70 5.75
N PRO A 178 -2.27 11.90 5.04
CA PRO A 178 -2.76 10.91 4.08
C PRO A 178 -1.77 10.71 2.94
N GLY A 179 -1.44 9.45 2.65
CA GLY A 179 -0.56 9.10 1.55
C GLY A 179 0.28 7.88 1.89
N ALA A 180 0.48 7.02 0.89
CA ALA A 180 1.36 5.87 1.00
C ALA A 180 2.10 5.67 -0.31
N LEU A 181 3.26 5.04 -0.19
CA LEU A 181 4.08 4.62 -1.31
C LEU A 181 4.48 3.16 -1.08
N VAL A 182 4.50 2.35 -2.14
CA VAL A 182 5.24 1.09 -2.09
C VAL A 182 6.70 1.38 -1.79
N LEU A 183 7.27 0.79 -0.73
CA LEU A 183 8.71 0.87 -0.48
C LEU A 183 9.45 0.36 -1.72
N PRO A 184 10.40 1.11 -2.31
CA PRO A 184 11.13 0.64 -3.48
C PRO A 184 11.81 -0.71 -3.22
N GLY A 185 11.64 -1.67 -4.14
CA GLY A 185 12.10 -3.05 -4.01
C GLY A 185 13.59 -3.24 -3.72
N ARG A 186 14.42 -2.24 -4.02
CA ARG A 186 15.85 -2.22 -3.67
C ARG A 186 16.13 -2.19 -2.16
N PHE A 187 15.13 -1.82 -1.35
CA PHE A 187 15.21 -1.82 0.11
C PHE A 187 14.60 -3.07 0.74
N TRP A 188 14.15 -4.02 -0.06
CA TRP A 188 13.55 -5.25 0.43
C TRP A 188 14.65 -6.27 0.72
N PRO A 189 14.62 -6.95 1.87
CA PRO A 189 15.59 -8.00 2.17
C PRO A 189 15.38 -9.20 1.24
N ASP A 190 16.44 -9.99 1.02
CA ASP A 190 16.41 -11.18 0.15
C ASP A 190 15.31 -12.16 0.51
N ARG A 191 15.02 -12.32 1.81
CA ARG A 191 13.91 -13.16 2.30
C ARG A 191 12.57 -12.70 1.73
N LEU A 192 12.29 -11.40 1.73
CA LEU A 192 11.05 -10.85 1.17
C LEU A 192 11.03 -10.97 -0.35
N LEU A 193 12.16 -10.73 -1.02
CA LEU A 193 12.28 -10.91 -2.47
C LEU A 193 12.00 -12.37 -2.88
N GLY A 194 12.50 -13.34 -2.10
CA GLY A 194 12.23 -14.77 -2.30
C GLY A 194 10.76 -15.12 -2.16
N LEU A 195 10.11 -14.65 -1.09
CA LEU A 195 8.66 -14.83 -0.88
C LEU A 195 7.84 -14.21 -2.01
N TRP A 196 8.17 -12.99 -2.41
CA TRP A 196 7.51 -12.27 -3.50
C TRP A 196 7.58 -13.02 -4.83
N ARG A 197 8.76 -13.51 -5.21
CA ARG A 197 8.97 -14.28 -6.44
C ARG A 197 8.25 -15.63 -6.43
N SER A 198 8.14 -16.27 -5.26
CA SER A 198 7.40 -17.52 -5.13
C SER A 198 5.90 -17.29 -5.26
N ALA A 199 5.34 -16.27 -4.60
CA ALA A 199 3.93 -15.90 -4.76
C ALA A 199 3.57 -15.57 -6.21
N ALA A 200 4.44 -14.83 -6.90
CA ALA A 200 4.25 -14.44 -8.29
C ALA A 200 4.24 -15.60 -9.31
N ARG A 201 4.74 -16.80 -8.92
CA ARG A 201 4.70 -18.01 -9.74
C ARG A 201 3.48 -18.89 -9.49
N SER A 202 2.78 -18.66 -8.37
CA SER A 202 1.66 -19.49 -7.93
C SER A 202 0.29 -18.89 -8.30
N GLY A 203 0.23 -17.69 -8.87
CA GLY A 203 -0.98 -17.02 -9.34
C GLY A 203 -0.96 -16.79 -10.84
#